data_AF-A0AAE3LM11-F1
#
_entry.id   AF-A0AAE3LM11-F1
#
_cell.length_a   1.000
_cell.length_b   1.000
_cell.length_c   1.000
_cell.angle_alpha   90.00
_cell.angle_beta   90.00
_cell.angle_gamma   90.00
#
_symmetry.space_group_name_H-M   'P 1'
#
loop_
_entity.id
_entity.type
_entity.pdbx_description
1 polymer ?
#
loop_
_entity_poly.entity_id
_entity_poly.type
_entity_poly.pdbx_seq_one_letter_code
_entity_poly.pdbx_strand_id
1 'polypeptide(L)' 'MENEEWVLQELERLYHSSQDYNQVTLIKATQELIKEQMKRIYQMEGEIDGTLWSPKRWSE' A
#
# COMPACT_ATOMS: atom_id res chain seq x y z
N MET A 1 -2.13 4.57 -7.58
CA MET A 1 -2.03 5.61 -6.54
C MET A 1 -3.35 6.30 -6.23
N GLU A 2 -4.10 6.78 -7.24
CA GLU A 2 -5.39 7.49 -7.02
C GLU A 2 -6.45 6.62 -6.32
N ASN A 3 -6.52 5.32 -6.68
CA ASN A 3 -7.46 4.39 -6.06
C ASN A 3 -7.11 4.09 -4.60
N GLU A 4 -5.82 3.97 -4.28
CA GLU A 4 -5.32 3.65 -2.94
C GLU A 4 -5.52 4.83 -1.99
N GLU A 5 -5.32 6.05 -2.48
CA GLU A 5 -5.58 7.27 -1.71
C GLU A 5 -7.08 7.46 -1.44
N TRP A 6 -7.93 7.18 -2.44
CA TRP A 6 -9.39 7.16 -2.26
C TRP A 6 -9.82 6.13 -1.20
N VAL A 7 -9.31 4.90 -1.25
CA VAL A 7 -9.63 3.86 -0.25
C VAL A 7 -9.21 4.28 1.15
N LEU A 8 -8.01 4.86 1.31
CA LEU A 8 -7.54 5.31 2.63
C LEU A 8 -8.42 6.43 3.21
N GLN A 9 -8.93 7.34 2.37
CA GLN A 9 -9.87 8.39 2.78
C GLN A 9 -11.22 7.83 3.21
N GLU A 10 -11.75 6.82 2.50
CA GLU A 10 -12.99 6.14 2.91
C GLU A 10 -12.81 5.43 4.26
N LEU A 11 -11.69 4.73 4.44
CA LEU A 11 -11.38 4.07 5.70
C LEU A 11 -11.25 5.08 6.86
N GLU A 12 -10.67 6.25 6.61
CA GLU A 12 -10.59 7.31 7.63
C GLU A 12 -11.98 7.85 8.00
N ARG A 13 -12.85 8.05 7.02
CA ARG A 13 -14.25 8.42 7.28
C ARG A 13 -14.97 7.35 8.10
N LEU A 14 -14.80 6.07 7.75
CA LEU A 14 -15.40 4.95 8.48
C LEU A 14 -14.87 4.86 9.92
N TYR A 15 -13.56 5.06 10.11
CA TYR A 15 -12.91 5.10 11.42
C TYR A 15 -13.56 6.15 12.33
N HIS A 16 -13.77 7.36 11.82
CA HIS A 16 -14.42 8.44 12.58
C HIS A 16 -15.93 8.25 12.79
N SER A 17 -16.58 7.44 11.96
CA SER A 17 -18.02 7.17 12.08
C SER A 17 -18.37 6.05 13.08
N SER A 18 -17.40 5.21 13.45
CA SER A 18 -17.62 4.07 14.33
C SER A 18 -17.14 4.34 15.77
N GLN A 19 -17.94 3.89 16.74
CA GLN A 19 -17.55 3.82 18.15
C GLN A 19 -17.33 2.37 18.62
N ASP A 20 -17.55 1.39 17.73
CA ASP A 20 -17.33 -0.02 18.04
C ASP A 20 -15.82 -0.32 18.00
N TYR A 21 -15.28 -0.77 19.13
CA TYR A 21 -13.85 -1.03 19.29
C TYR A 21 -13.30 -2.02 18.25
N ASN A 22 -14.06 -3.07 17.94
CA ASN A 22 -13.62 -4.09 16.99
C ASN A 22 -13.57 -3.51 15.57
N GLN A 23 -14.56 -2.70 15.20
CA GLN A 23 -14.59 -2.02 13.90
C GLN A 23 -13.44 -1.02 13.77
N VAL A 24 -13.24 -0.16 14.78
CA VAL A 24 -12.16 0.83 14.80
C VAL A 24 -10.79 0.15 14.68
N THR A 25 -10.58 -0.95 15.41
CA THR A 25 -9.34 -1.73 15.37
C THR A 25 -9.11 -2.37 13.99
N LEU A 26 -10.14 -2.98 13.41
CA LEU A 26 -10.08 -3.59 12.09
C LEU A 26 -9.78 -2.55 11.00
N ILE A 27 -10.43 -1.40 11.04
CA ILE A 27 -10.23 -0.31 10.08
C ILE A 27 -8.78 0.18 10.15
N LYS A 28 -8.26 0.41 11.36
CA LYS A 28 -6.87 0.86 11.55
C LYS A 28 -5.86 -0.16 11.03
N ALA A 29 -6.04 -1.44 11.35
CA ALA A 29 -5.19 -2.51 10.83
C ALA A 29 -5.24 -2.60 9.29
N THR A 30 -6.42 -2.37 8.71
CA THR A 30 -6.59 -2.35 7.24
C THR A 30 -5.84 -1.19 6.60
N GLN A 31 -5.91 0.01 7.18
CA GLN A 31 -5.16 1.18 6.71
C GLN A 31 -3.65 0.93 6.75
N GLU A 32 -3.14 0.35 7.84
CA GLU A 32 -1.72 -0.02 7.98
C GLU A 32 -1.30 -1.05 6.93
N LEU A 33 -2.11 -2.08 6.69
CA LEU A 33 -1.84 -3.09 5.69
C LEU A 33 -1.75 -2.50 4.28
N ILE A 34 -2.69 -1.63 3.90
CA ILE A 34 -2.69 -0.99 2.58
C ILE A 34 -1.43 -0.16 2.37
N LYS A 35 -1.04 0.65 3.37
CA LYS A 35 0.19 1.46 3.30
C LYS A 35 1.45 0.60 3.11
N GLU A 36 1.53 -0.54 3.80
CA GLU A 36 2.64 -1.46 3.65
C GLU A 36 2.64 -2.14 2.27
N GLN A 37 1.48 -2.52 1.72
CA GLN A 37 1.41 -3.07 0.36
C GLN A 37 1.85 -2.03 -0.69
N MET A 38 1.42 -0.77 -0.56
CA MET A 38 1.86 0.30 -1.47
C MET A 38 3.38 0.47 -1.45
N LYS A 39 3.99 0.46 -0.26
CA LYS A 39 5.44 0.52 -0.10
C LYS A 39 6.14 -0.65 -0.80
N ARG A 40 5.62 -1.87 -0.65
CA ARG A 40 6.19 -3.06 -1.29
C ARG A 40 6.09 -3.01 -2.80
N ILE A 41 4.96 -2.56 -3.34
CA ILE A 41 4.78 -2.38 -4.78
C ILE A 41 5.83 -1.42 -5.32
N TYR A 42 5.98 -0.25 -4.68
CA TYR A 42 6.99 0.74 -5.08
C TYR A 42 8.42 0.18 -5.03
N GLN A 43 8.75 -0.59 -3.99
CA GLN A 43 10.06 -1.25 -3.89
C GLN A 43 10.27 -2.28 -5.00
N MET A 44 9.27 -3.11 -5.29
CA MET A 44 9.34 -4.11 -6.36
C MET A 44 9.46 -3.45 -7.75
N GLU A 45 8.74 -2.36 -8.00
CA GLU A 45 8.89 -1.57 -9.22
C GLU A 45 10.33 -1.06 -9.38
N GLY A 46 10.92 -0.52 -8.31
CA GLY A 46 12.32 -0.10 -8.29
C GLY A 46 13.33 -1.23 -8.51
N GLU A 47 13.07 -2.42 -7.95
CA GLU A 47 13.91 -3.60 -8.18
C GLU A 47 13.82 -4.12 -9.62
N ILE A 48 12.62 -4.12 -10.20
CA ILE A 48 12.38 -4.47 -11.60
C ILE A 48 13.12 -3.49 -12.49
N ASP A 49 12.97 -2.18 -12.28
CA ASP A 49 13.68 -1.16 -13.05
C ASP A 49 15.20 -1.31 -12.91
N GLY A 50 15.71 -1.42 -11.69
CA GLY A 50 17.15 -1.61 -11.45
C GLY A 50 17.70 -2.89 -12.11
N THR A 51 16.89 -3.94 -12.18
CA THR A 51 17.21 -5.18 -12.89
C THR A 51 17.19 -4.97 -14.40
N LEU A 52 16.16 -4.31 -14.93
CA LEU A 52 15.98 -4.04 -16.34
C LEU A 52 17.06 -3.13 -16.89
N TRP A 53 17.61 -2.22 -16.09
CA TRP A 53 18.68 -1.29 -16.47
C TRP A 53 20.09 -1.79 -16.10
N SER A 54 20.25 -3.05 -15.68
CA SER A 54 21.56 -3.64 -15.36
C SER A 54 22.16 -4.35 -16.57
N PRO A 55 23.17 -3.77 -17.25
CA PRO A 55 23.72 -4.37 -18.48
C PRO A 55 24.34 -5.76 -18.27
N LYS A 56 24.73 -6.08 -17.01
CA LYS A 56 25.23 -7.40 -16.62
C LYS A 56 24.18 -8.50 -16.73
N ARG A 57 22.88 -8.17 -16.67
CA ARG A 57 21.76 -9.11 -16.77
C ARG A 57 21.19 -9.26 -18.18
N TRP A 58 21.69 -8.49 -19.15
CA TRP A 58 21.19 -8.53 -20.54
C TRP A 58 21.87 -9.61 -21.40
N SER A 59 22.95 -10.20 -20.90
CA SER A 59 23.78 -11.17 -21.62
C SER A 59 23.67 -12.60 -21.07
N GLU A 60 22.75 -12.86 -20.14
CA GLU A 60 22.27 -14.21 -19.78
C GLU A 60 21.06 -14.56 -20.65
#